data_AF-A0A353DUU3-F1
#
_entry.id   AF-A0A353DUU3-F1
#
_cell.length_a   1.000
_cell.length_b   1.000
_cell.length_c   1.000
_cell.angle_alpha   90.00
_cell.angle_beta   90.00
_cell.angle_gamma   90.00
#
_symmetry.space_group_name_H-M   'P 1'
#
loop_
_entity.id
_entity.type
_entity.pdbx_description
1 polymer ?
#
loop_
_entity_poly.entity_id
_entity_poly.type
_entity_poly.pdbx_seq_one_letter_code
_entity_poly.pdbx_strand_id
1 'polypeptide(L)'
;MKGHSLRRVSFVLGFIPIKLKKALLCILLGILALLPQGAMAGDTLARLLKHEAHAPRASGELLLQELSCLACHQVSAPWKTHLSPKLGPILGEQGLPLTPQFIRQRLLEPDQDGQGRTMPDVLHAYETDEKEAIVDALTHYLISAQTPLDSEPVAADASTILRGRNLYHAVGCVACHGAHSHPEDLKGSDIPAPGSLLEVHATSSDLQPLPSMDSKTTVDALARYLRDPKAIFPNAHMPSMKLTSAECRAIAMYLLRGQAAGMFGAEQSTEKTRGLKYHYLEFGSPSREAGDIVSDLKEHFPGDNPPDFTDPLANGIAEEITDQWKKRQDNMALIFSGFIRIQKAGEYAFYTASDDGSRLYIGSKLIVQNDGDHATVEKSGRMSLSPGDHPIKITYYNRGGPAELRVFMEGPGMTKQPIPGEWLYHLGQPMSPTQTMEFTLDQTKASQGKAWFQKLGCASCHAMGQVELATASQLTRTGTPWQERGCLSAEPGEDQPRYSISEKEKSLISQVLDQLSDDPEKRSPTEQLTKLWVQQQCQACHSRDGLGGPEPSTRPFFTSVGEVDMGDEGSVPPALTG
;
A
#
# COMPACT_ATOMS: atom_id res chain seq x y z
N MET A 1 -36.23 54.25 28.96
CA MET A 1 -35.77 55.15 30.03
C MET A 1 -35.02 54.34 31.09
N LYS A 2 -33.73 54.65 31.29
CA LYS A 2 -32.83 54.38 32.46
C LYS A 2 -32.70 52.90 32.90
N GLY A 3 -31.52 52.29 33.08
CA GLY A 3 -30.18 52.79 33.39
C GLY A 3 -29.63 52.05 34.62
N HIS A 4 -28.32 51.72 34.62
CA HIS A 4 -27.47 51.05 35.65
C HIS A 4 -27.19 49.55 35.39
N SER A 5 -25.95 49.02 35.42
CA SER A 5 -24.62 49.59 35.71
C SER A 5 -23.52 48.63 35.20
N LEU A 6 -22.89 48.93 34.07
CA LEU A 6 -21.57 48.42 33.69
C LEU A 6 -20.50 49.34 34.29
N ARG A 7 -20.01 49.00 35.47
CA ARG A 7 -18.77 49.56 36.04
C ARG A 7 -18.09 48.47 36.87
N ARG A 8 -17.07 47.84 36.27
CA ARG A 8 -15.82 47.36 36.91
C ARG A 8 -15.06 46.44 35.94
N VAL A 9 -14.43 47.00 34.91
CA VAL A 9 -13.10 46.55 34.42
C VAL A 9 -12.50 47.72 33.63
N SER A 10 -12.07 48.76 34.32
CA SER A 10 -11.21 49.80 33.73
C SER A 10 -10.30 50.30 34.84
N PHE A 11 -9.38 49.44 35.30
CA PHE A 11 -8.25 49.90 36.11
C PHE A 11 -7.12 48.87 36.24
N VAL A 12 -6.71 48.15 35.17
CA VAL A 12 -5.41 47.42 35.18
C VAL A 12 -4.79 47.30 33.78
N LEU A 13 -4.53 48.40 33.07
CA LEU A 13 -3.65 48.37 31.87
C LEU A 13 -2.69 49.57 31.78
N GLY A 14 -2.42 50.21 32.92
CA GLY A 14 -1.52 51.37 33.02
C GLY A 14 -0.05 51.05 33.27
N PHE A 15 0.32 49.80 33.60
CA PHE A 15 1.70 49.44 34.00
C PHE A 15 2.22 48.19 33.29
N ILE A 16 2.06 48.13 31.98
CA ILE A 16 2.79 47.14 31.16
C ILE A 16 3.89 47.87 30.41
N PRO A 17 5.19 47.60 30.70
CA PRO A 17 6.29 48.28 30.03
C PRO A 17 6.23 48.03 28.52
N ILE A 18 6.64 49.03 27.72
CA ILE A 18 6.55 49.03 26.25
C ILE A 18 7.21 47.77 25.63
N LYS A 19 8.26 47.22 26.27
CA LYS A 19 8.88 45.96 25.87
C LYS A 19 7.94 44.74 26.01
N LEU A 20 7.08 44.69 27.02
CA LEU A 20 6.11 43.62 27.20
C LEU A 20 4.91 43.76 26.25
N LYS A 21 4.50 44.97 25.87
CA LYS A 21 3.47 45.18 24.84
C LYS A 21 3.95 44.73 23.45
N LYS A 22 5.23 44.97 23.12
CA LYS A 22 5.86 44.42 21.91
C LYS A 22 6.00 42.90 21.98
N ALA A 23 6.35 42.34 23.14
CA ALA A 23 6.39 40.89 23.33
C ALA A 23 4.99 40.24 23.19
N LEU A 24 3.94 40.83 23.78
CA LEU A 24 2.57 40.30 23.66
C LEU A 24 2.03 40.42 22.22
N LEU A 25 2.37 41.48 21.49
CA LEU A 25 1.98 41.65 20.08
C LEU A 25 2.75 40.69 19.16
N CYS A 26 4.04 40.43 19.43
CA CYS A 26 4.80 39.39 18.73
C CYS A 26 4.33 37.98 19.07
N ILE A 27 3.85 37.74 20.29
CA ILE A 27 3.26 36.45 20.69
C ILE A 27 1.87 36.29 20.05
N LEU A 28 1.04 37.33 19.95
CA LEU A 28 -0.24 37.25 19.22
C LEU A 28 -0.06 37.11 17.71
N LEU A 29 0.92 37.80 17.10
CA LEU A 29 1.28 37.62 15.68
C LEU A 29 1.96 36.26 15.42
N GLY A 30 2.73 35.75 16.37
CA GLY A 30 3.34 34.41 16.33
C GLY A 30 2.31 33.28 16.53
N ILE A 31 1.27 33.49 17.35
CA ILE A 31 0.16 32.55 17.52
C ILE A 31 -0.77 32.58 16.31
N LEU A 32 -0.95 33.73 15.63
CA LEU A 32 -1.67 33.78 14.35
C LEU A 32 -0.93 33.03 13.23
N ALA A 33 0.40 32.95 13.30
CA ALA A 33 1.24 32.17 12.39
C ALA A 33 1.36 30.67 12.76
N LEU A 34 0.78 30.27 13.90
CA LEU A 34 0.69 28.88 14.41
C LEU A 34 -0.72 28.32 14.35
N LEU A 35 -1.69 29.05 13.80
CA LEU A 35 -2.88 28.41 13.27
C LEU A 35 -2.39 27.47 12.17
N PRO A 36 -2.80 26.18 12.16
CA PRO A 36 -2.56 25.36 11.00
C PRO A 36 -3.14 26.16 9.83
N GLN A 37 -2.30 26.51 8.85
CA GLN A 37 -2.82 26.94 7.57
C GLN A 37 -3.77 25.82 7.19
N GLY A 38 -5.08 26.12 7.20
CA GLY A 38 -6.10 25.13 6.91
C GLY A 38 -5.65 24.38 5.66
N ALA A 39 -5.63 23.05 5.74
CA ALA A 39 -5.22 22.18 4.65
C ALA A 39 -5.73 22.82 3.34
N MET A 40 -4.80 23.25 2.48
CA MET A 40 -5.16 23.89 1.23
C MET A 40 -6.17 22.96 0.56
N ALA A 41 -7.39 23.45 0.32
CA ALA A 41 -8.42 22.68 -0.37
C ALA A 41 -7.77 22.02 -1.59
N GLY A 42 -7.89 20.70 -1.69
CA GLY A 42 -7.12 19.95 -2.68
C GLY A 42 -7.47 20.42 -4.08
N ASP A 43 -6.51 21.02 -4.79
CA ASP A 43 -6.67 21.40 -6.19
C ASP A 43 -6.62 20.12 -7.06
N THR A 44 -7.78 19.47 -7.16
CA THR A 44 -7.99 18.23 -7.91
C THR A 44 -7.57 18.42 -9.36
N LEU A 45 -7.83 19.61 -9.90
CA LEU A 45 -7.45 19.96 -11.26
C LEU A 45 -5.92 20.11 -11.42
N ALA A 46 -5.23 20.78 -10.49
CA ALA A 46 -3.77 20.87 -10.55
C ALA A 46 -3.12 19.49 -10.55
N ARG A 47 -3.60 18.58 -9.68
CA ARG A 47 -3.14 17.19 -9.62
C ARG A 47 -3.38 16.43 -10.92
N LEU A 48 -4.56 16.58 -11.51
CA LEU A 48 -4.94 15.84 -12.72
C LEU A 48 -4.29 16.39 -13.98
N LEU A 49 -4.04 17.69 -14.05
CA LEU A 49 -3.56 18.33 -15.28
C LEU A 49 -2.07 18.67 -15.26
N LYS A 50 -1.35 18.53 -14.14
CA LYS A 50 0.09 18.83 -14.03
C LYS A 50 0.49 20.18 -14.67
N HIS A 51 -0.28 21.22 -14.34
CA HIS A 51 -0.15 22.59 -14.91
C HIS A 51 -0.46 22.75 -16.41
N GLU A 52 -0.97 21.73 -17.10
CA GLU A 52 -1.44 21.86 -18.47
C GLU A 52 -2.66 22.80 -18.56
N ALA A 53 -2.65 23.66 -19.58
CA ALA A 53 -3.78 24.51 -19.89
C ALA A 53 -4.83 23.72 -20.69
N HIS A 54 -5.97 23.45 -20.07
CA HIS A 54 -7.13 22.84 -20.73
C HIS A 54 -8.26 23.86 -20.87
N ALA A 55 -9.11 23.66 -21.88
CA ALA A 55 -10.28 24.50 -22.06
C ALA A 55 -11.18 24.45 -20.81
N PRO A 56 -11.72 25.58 -20.32
CA PRO A 56 -12.53 25.64 -19.09
C PRO A 56 -13.66 24.59 -19.05
N ARG A 57 -14.35 24.38 -20.18
CA ARG A 57 -15.40 23.36 -20.30
C ARG A 57 -14.87 21.95 -20.06
N ALA A 58 -13.77 21.57 -20.72
CA ALA A 58 -13.16 20.24 -20.57
C ALA A 58 -12.72 19.98 -19.12
N SER A 59 -12.17 21.00 -18.45
CA SER A 59 -11.83 20.95 -17.03
C SER A 59 -13.05 20.74 -16.13
N GLY A 60 -14.16 21.45 -16.38
CA GLY A 60 -15.41 21.25 -15.65
C GLY A 60 -16.03 19.86 -15.87
N GLU A 61 -15.98 19.35 -17.11
CA GLU A 61 -16.44 18.00 -17.44
C GLU A 61 -15.58 16.93 -16.75
N LEU A 62 -14.26 17.13 -16.67
CA LEU A 62 -13.35 16.25 -15.94
C LEU A 62 -13.68 16.24 -14.44
N LEU A 63 -13.89 17.41 -13.84
CA LEU A 63 -14.24 17.54 -12.42
C LEU A 63 -15.56 16.82 -12.08
N LEU A 64 -16.61 16.96 -12.90
CA LEU A 64 -17.89 16.25 -12.71
C LEU A 64 -17.73 14.72 -12.66
N GLN A 65 -16.79 14.19 -13.44
CA GLN A 65 -16.51 12.75 -13.49
C GLN A 65 -15.66 12.31 -12.30
N GLU A 66 -14.59 13.05 -12.00
CA GLU A 66 -13.61 12.73 -10.95
C GLU A 66 -14.18 12.86 -9.53
N LEU A 67 -15.06 13.84 -9.31
CA LEU A 67 -15.83 14.01 -8.08
C LEU A 67 -17.08 13.11 -8.04
N SER A 68 -17.29 12.30 -9.08
CA SER A 68 -18.39 11.33 -9.16
C SER A 68 -19.79 11.94 -9.02
N CYS A 69 -20.01 13.16 -9.52
CA CYS A 69 -21.33 13.82 -9.44
C CYS A 69 -22.44 12.98 -10.10
N LEU A 70 -22.09 12.22 -11.14
CA LEU A 70 -22.99 11.33 -11.87
C LEU A 70 -23.29 10.00 -11.16
N ALA A 71 -22.65 9.72 -10.01
CA ALA A 71 -23.00 8.57 -9.18
C ALA A 71 -24.36 8.75 -8.50
N CYS A 72 -24.69 9.99 -8.11
CA CYS A 72 -25.94 10.33 -7.44
C CYS A 72 -26.94 11.05 -8.36
N HIS A 73 -26.46 11.69 -9.42
CA HIS A 73 -27.33 12.44 -10.34
C HIS A 73 -27.43 11.81 -11.73
N GLN A 74 -28.62 11.91 -12.31
CA GLN A 74 -28.86 11.54 -13.71
C GLN A 74 -28.68 12.73 -14.63
N VAL A 75 -28.22 12.46 -15.85
CA VAL A 75 -28.17 13.41 -16.97
C VAL A 75 -28.96 12.86 -18.16
N SER A 76 -29.21 13.68 -19.18
CA SER A 76 -29.87 13.21 -20.40
C SER A 76 -29.06 12.10 -21.11
N ALA A 77 -29.71 11.30 -21.97
CA ALA A 77 -29.05 10.18 -22.64
C ALA A 77 -27.80 10.58 -23.45
N PRO A 78 -27.77 11.72 -24.18
CA PRO A 78 -26.55 12.22 -24.81
C PRO A 78 -25.40 12.48 -23.82
N TRP A 79 -25.68 13.08 -22.66
CA TRP A 79 -24.66 13.32 -21.64
C TRP A 79 -24.18 12.04 -20.95
N LYS A 80 -25.03 11.02 -20.81
CA LYS A 80 -24.66 9.72 -20.22
C LYS A 80 -23.57 8.99 -21.03
N THR A 81 -23.46 9.22 -22.33
CA THR A 81 -22.39 8.65 -23.16
C THR A 81 -21.12 9.52 -23.16
N HIS A 82 -21.24 10.78 -22.75
CA HIS A 82 -20.16 11.76 -22.76
C HIS A 82 -19.40 11.86 -21.43
N LEU A 83 -20.08 11.58 -20.32
CA LEU A 83 -19.56 11.65 -18.96
C LEU A 83 -19.76 10.30 -18.24
N SER A 84 -18.73 9.85 -17.52
CA SER A 84 -18.79 8.63 -16.70
C SER A 84 -18.32 8.93 -15.27
N PRO A 85 -19.02 8.48 -14.23
CA PRO A 85 -18.59 8.69 -12.85
C PRO A 85 -17.32 7.88 -12.55
N LYS A 86 -16.42 8.46 -11.75
CA LYS A 86 -15.34 7.73 -11.09
C LYS A 86 -15.87 7.10 -9.81
N LEU A 87 -16.12 5.80 -9.83
CA LEU A 87 -16.61 5.10 -8.65
C LEU A 87 -15.51 4.96 -7.60
N GLY A 88 -15.92 4.89 -6.34
CA GLY A 88 -15.04 4.57 -5.22
C GLY A 88 -14.59 3.10 -5.24
N PRO A 89 -13.72 2.70 -4.30
CA PRO A 89 -13.36 1.29 -4.11
C PRO A 89 -14.59 0.42 -3.88
N ILE A 90 -14.52 -0.79 -4.42
CA ILE A 90 -15.36 -1.91 -3.98
C ILE A 90 -15.06 -2.16 -2.50
N LEU A 91 -16.12 -2.28 -1.70
CA LEU A 91 -16.07 -2.57 -0.28
C LEU A 91 -16.64 -3.96 0.01
N GLY A 92 -16.46 -4.43 1.24
CA GLY A 92 -16.90 -5.76 1.66
C GLY A 92 -15.98 -6.87 1.17
N GLU A 93 -16.51 -8.06 0.92
CA GLU A 93 -15.73 -9.29 0.64
C GLU A 93 -14.81 -9.19 -0.58
N GLN A 94 -15.19 -8.39 -1.58
CA GLN A 94 -14.39 -8.18 -2.79
C GLN A 94 -13.43 -6.99 -2.68
N GLY A 95 -13.54 -6.21 -1.60
CA GLY A 95 -12.73 -5.02 -1.38
C GLY A 95 -11.35 -5.32 -0.79
N LEU A 96 -10.59 -4.25 -0.54
CA LEU A 96 -9.38 -4.31 0.28
C LEU A 96 -9.80 -4.38 1.76
N PRO A 97 -9.39 -5.39 2.53
CA PRO A 97 -9.63 -5.42 3.98
C PRO A 97 -8.94 -4.25 4.67
N LEU A 98 -9.69 -3.48 5.47
CA LEU A 98 -9.20 -2.29 6.18
C LEU A 98 -9.32 -2.48 7.68
N THR A 99 -8.42 -1.84 8.44
CA THR A 99 -8.49 -1.85 9.90
C THR A 99 -9.63 -0.97 10.44
N PRO A 100 -10.20 -1.31 11.61
CA PRO A 100 -11.22 -0.47 12.24
C PRO A 100 -10.74 0.96 12.48
N GLN A 101 -9.51 1.15 12.96
CA GLN A 101 -8.95 2.48 13.21
C GLN A 101 -8.83 3.32 11.94
N PHE A 102 -8.42 2.71 10.82
CA PHE A 102 -8.30 3.40 9.55
C PHE A 102 -9.67 3.79 8.99
N ILE A 103 -10.66 2.87 9.06
CA ILE A 103 -12.04 3.16 8.62
C ILE A 103 -12.60 4.34 9.43
N ARG A 104 -12.44 4.31 10.76
CA ARG A 104 -12.94 5.37 11.64
C ARG A 104 -12.33 6.72 11.30
N GLN A 105 -11.00 6.79 11.24
CA GLN A 105 -10.26 8.01 10.87
C GLN A 105 -10.72 8.52 9.50
N ARG A 106 -10.84 7.62 8.51
CA ARG A 106 -11.26 7.97 7.15
C ARG A 106 -12.65 8.60 7.10
N LEU A 107 -13.60 8.11 7.90
CA LEU A 107 -14.97 8.62 7.88
C LEU A 107 -15.12 9.91 8.71
N LEU A 108 -14.33 10.08 9.77
CA LEU A 108 -14.30 11.32 10.53
C LEU A 108 -13.68 12.46 9.72
N GLU A 109 -12.61 12.15 8.99
CA GLU A 109 -11.75 13.14 8.36
C GLU A 109 -11.39 12.73 6.92
N PRO A 110 -12.37 12.73 5.99
CA PRO A 110 -12.17 12.24 4.63
C PRO A 110 -11.06 13.00 3.86
N ASP A 111 -10.82 14.27 4.24
CA ASP A 111 -9.90 15.19 3.58
C ASP A 111 -8.55 15.38 4.28
N GLN A 112 -8.28 14.74 5.43
CA GLN A 112 -7.21 15.18 6.34
C GLN A 112 -5.77 15.10 5.81
N ASP A 113 -5.50 14.31 4.77
CA ASP A 113 -4.13 14.01 4.35
C ASP A 113 -3.63 14.84 3.15
N GLY A 114 -4.33 15.93 2.78
CA GLY A 114 -3.91 16.83 1.68
C GLY A 114 -3.82 16.17 0.29
N GLN A 115 -4.24 14.91 0.18
CA GLN A 115 -4.07 14.06 -1.00
C GLN A 115 -5.08 14.32 -2.13
N GLY A 116 -5.77 15.47 -2.13
CA GLY A 116 -6.76 15.82 -3.16
C GLY A 116 -7.78 14.68 -3.41
N ARG A 117 -8.28 14.10 -2.31
CA ARG A 117 -9.18 12.94 -2.32
C ARG A 117 -10.56 13.36 -2.80
N THR A 118 -11.23 12.48 -3.54
CA THR A 118 -12.52 12.76 -4.17
C THR A 118 -13.73 12.27 -3.36
N MET A 119 -13.49 11.59 -2.23
CA MET A 119 -14.56 11.17 -1.31
C MET A 119 -14.99 12.39 -0.48
N PRO A 120 -16.26 12.83 -0.58
CA PRO A 120 -16.73 13.99 0.16
C PRO A 120 -16.97 13.67 1.64
N ASP A 121 -17.06 14.72 2.45
CA ASP A 121 -17.62 14.64 3.80
C ASP A 121 -19.15 14.57 3.73
N VAL A 122 -19.70 13.38 3.95
CA VAL A 122 -21.14 13.10 4.00
C VAL A 122 -21.72 13.25 5.41
N LEU A 123 -20.87 13.53 6.42
CA LEU A 123 -21.25 13.66 7.82
C LEU A 123 -21.06 15.09 8.35
N HIS A 124 -20.81 16.05 7.46
CA HIS A 124 -20.46 17.42 7.84
C HIS A 124 -21.54 18.17 8.62
N ALA A 125 -22.80 17.77 8.45
CA ALA A 125 -23.97 18.39 9.06
C ALA A 125 -24.33 17.82 10.44
N TYR A 126 -23.61 16.80 10.91
CA TYR A 126 -23.86 16.18 12.22
C TYR A 126 -22.92 16.76 13.27
N GLU A 127 -23.45 16.93 14.49
CA GLU A 127 -22.65 17.33 15.65
C GLU A 127 -21.60 16.26 15.98
N THR A 128 -20.51 16.64 16.66
CA THR A 128 -19.35 15.77 16.89
C THR A 128 -19.73 14.42 17.50
N ASP A 129 -20.55 14.40 18.55
CA ASP A 129 -20.94 13.15 19.23
C ASP A 129 -21.82 12.26 18.34
N GLU A 130 -22.71 12.85 17.56
CA GLU A 130 -23.57 12.13 16.61
C GLU A 130 -22.73 11.55 15.46
N LYS A 131 -21.82 12.35 14.90
CA LYS A 131 -20.88 11.93 13.86
C LYS A 131 -20.05 10.75 14.34
N GLU A 132 -19.49 10.80 15.55
CA GLU A 132 -18.71 9.71 16.15
C GLU A 132 -19.55 8.42 16.31
N ALA A 133 -20.81 8.52 16.72
CA ALA A 133 -21.72 7.38 16.84
C ALA A 133 -22.09 6.77 15.47
N ILE A 134 -22.32 7.60 14.45
CA ILE A 134 -22.59 7.16 13.08
C ILE A 134 -21.36 6.45 12.51
N VAL A 135 -20.17 7.03 12.67
CA VAL A 135 -18.91 6.44 12.21
C VAL A 135 -18.64 5.12 12.91
N ASP A 136 -18.92 5.02 14.21
CA ASP A 136 -18.79 3.77 14.96
C ASP A 136 -19.66 2.66 14.35
N ALA A 137 -20.96 2.94 14.16
CA ALA A 137 -21.89 2.00 13.54
C ALA A 137 -21.45 1.59 12.11
N LEU A 138 -21.05 2.56 11.28
CA LEU A 138 -20.52 2.30 9.93
C LEU A 138 -19.26 1.41 9.97
N THR A 139 -18.36 1.65 10.92
CA THR A 139 -17.13 0.85 11.10
C THR A 139 -17.49 -0.61 11.39
N HIS A 140 -18.44 -0.85 12.30
CA HIS A 140 -18.95 -2.20 12.56
C HIS A 140 -19.55 -2.86 11.32
N TYR A 141 -20.33 -2.14 10.51
CA TYR A 141 -20.89 -2.69 9.29
C TYR A 141 -19.81 -3.05 8.27
N LEU A 142 -18.86 -2.13 8.01
CA LEU A 142 -17.78 -2.35 7.04
C LEU A 142 -16.87 -3.51 7.45
N ILE A 143 -16.52 -3.62 8.75
CA ILE A 143 -15.76 -4.74 9.27
C ILE A 143 -16.55 -6.06 9.17
N SER A 144 -17.85 -6.05 9.44
CA SER A 144 -18.69 -7.26 9.34
C SER A 144 -18.80 -7.83 7.92
N ALA A 145 -18.63 -6.97 6.92
CA ALA A 145 -18.88 -7.30 5.53
C ALA A 145 -17.61 -7.53 4.71
N GLN A 146 -16.43 -7.17 5.21
CA GLN A 146 -15.15 -7.46 4.57
C GLN A 146 -14.64 -8.85 4.94
N THR A 147 -13.67 -9.37 4.17
CA THR A 147 -12.95 -10.56 4.62
C THR A 147 -12.15 -10.24 5.89
N PRO A 148 -12.02 -11.19 6.84
CA PRO A 148 -11.22 -10.99 8.03
C PRO A 148 -9.81 -10.49 7.71
N LEU A 149 -9.31 -9.56 8.53
CA LEU A 149 -7.93 -9.11 8.47
C LEU A 149 -6.94 -10.18 8.96
N ASP A 150 -7.45 -11.21 9.65
CA ASP A 150 -6.70 -12.31 10.24
C ASP A 150 -6.07 -13.21 9.16
N SER A 151 -5.10 -12.65 8.44
CA SER A 151 -4.06 -13.41 7.75
C SER A 151 -2.96 -13.73 8.77
N GLU A 152 -2.43 -14.96 8.75
CA GLU A 152 -1.22 -15.29 9.50
C GLU A 152 -0.16 -14.20 9.26
N PRO A 153 0.43 -13.61 10.32
CA PRO A 153 1.26 -12.43 10.16
C PRO A 153 2.48 -12.74 9.28
N VAL A 154 2.84 -11.76 8.45
CA VAL A 154 4.06 -11.81 7.65
C VAL A 154 5.22 -11.39 8.53
N ALA A 155 6.31 -12.16 8.53
CA ALA A 155 7.51 -11.77 9.25
C ALA A 155 8.16 -10.54 8.62
N ALA A 156 8.63 -9.63 9.47
CA ALA A 156 9.52 -8.56 9.05
C ALA A 156 10.82 -9.17 8.51
N ASP A 157 11.21 -8.74 7.31
CA ASP A 157 12.44 -9.18 6.64
C ASP A 157 13.12 -7.99 5.97
N ALA A 158 14.27 -7.59 6.50
CA ALA A 158 15.01 -6.42 6.01
C ALA A 158 15.42 -6.59 4.54
N SER A 159 15.79 -7.80 4.13
CA SER A 159 16.21 -8.08 2.75
C SER A 159 15.05 -7.85 1.76
N THR A 160 13.85 -8.32 2.09
CA THR A 160 12.65 -8.15 1.28
C THR A 160 12.15 -6.70 1.30
N ILE A 161 12.25 -6.01 2.44
CA ILE A 161 11.95 -4.57 2.53
C ILE A 161 12.88 -3.76 1.62
N LEU A 162 14.18 -4.05 1.62
CA LEU A 162 15.16 -3.40 0.73
C LEU A 162 14.91 -3.73 -0.74
N ARG A 163 14.57 -4.99 -1.06
CA ARG A 163 14.12 -5.36 -2.41
C ARG A 163 12.87 -4.58 -2.82
N GLY A 164 11.90 -4.44 -1.92
CA GLY A 164 10.68 -3.67 -2.12
C GLY A 164 10.96 -2.18 -2.37
N ARG A 165 11.90 -1.59 -1.63
CA ARG A 165 12.41 -0.24 -1.88
C ARG A 165 12.95 -0.14 -3.31
N ASN A 166 13.85 -1.02 -3.71
CA ASN A 166 14.46 -0.94 -5.04
C ASN A 166 13.42 -1.12 -6.15
N LEU A 167 12.49 -2.08 -5.98
CA LEU A 167 11.37 -2.28 -6.91
C LEU A 167 10.44 -1.06 -7.00
N TYR A 168 10.11 -0.42 -5.88
CA TYR A 168 9.30 0.80 -5.87
C TYR A 168 9.88 1.91 -6.75
N HIS A 169 11.22 2.03 -6.79
CA HIS A 169 11.90 2.99 -7.65
C HIS A 169 12.00 2.48 -9.10
N ALA A 170 12.49 1.25 -9.32
CA ALA A 170 12.75 0.69 -10.64
C ALA A 170 11.47 0.44 -11.46
N VAL A 171 10.38 0.00 -10.84
CA VAL A 171 9.07 -0.19 -11.48
C VAL A 171 8.41 1.16 -11.83
N GLY A 172 8.88 2.26 -11.24
CA GLY A 172 8.41 3.61 -11.53
C GLY A 172 7.28 4.10 -10.63
N CYS A 173 7.02 3.48 -9.47
CA CYS A 173 6.02 3.98 -8.51
C CYS A 173 6.31 5.44 -8.11
N VAL A 174 7.59 5.81 -8.07
CA VAL A 174 8.07 7.17 -7.78
C VAL A 174 7.54 8.25 -8.72
N ALA A 175 7.20 7.93 -9.98
CA ALA A 175 6.69 8.91 -10.95
C ALA A 175 5.32 9.49 -10.55
N CYS A 176 4.56 8.74 -9.75
CA CYS A 176 3.26 9.17 -9.22
C CYS A 176 3.33 9.43 -7.71
N HIS A 177 4.03 8.60 -6.94
CA HIS A 177 3.96 8.63 -5.48
C HIS A 177 5.13 9.34 -4.80
N GLY A 178 6.12 9.80 -5.57
CA GLY A 178 7.34 10.41 -5.06
C GLY A 178 8.31 9.38 -4.45
N ALA A 179 9.55 9.81 -4.24
CA ALA A 179 10.60 8.98 -3.64
C ALA A 179 10.72 9.21 -2.13
N HIS A 180 11.06 8.13 -1.41
CA HIS A 180 11.38 8.12 0.03
C HIS A 180 12.90 8.07 0.31
N SER A 181 13.72 7.88 -0.73
CA SER A 181 15.18 7.77 -0.68
C SER A 181 15.77 8.55 -1.85
N HIS A 182 16.98 9.07 -1.70
CA HIS A 182 17.70 9.62 -2.85
C HIS A 182 18.23 8.47 -3.74
N PRO A 183 18.47 8.71 -5.04
CA PRO A 183 19.01 7.68 -5.94
C PRO A 183 20.31 7.04 -5.45
N GLU A 184 21.20 7.82 -4.84
CA GLU A 184 22.46 7.37 -4.26
C GLU A 184 22.29 6.36 -3.11
N ASP A 185 21.20 6.46 -2.35
CA ASP A 185 20.93 5.61 -1.19
C ASP A 185 20.43 4.21 -1.59
N LEU A 186 19.99 4.03 -2.85
CA LEU A 186 19.43 2.77 -3.34
C LEU A 186 20.46 1.62 -3.38
N LYS A 187 21.76 1.95 -3.35
CA LYS A 187 22.86 0.98 -3.24
C LYS A 187 23.15 0.55 -1.80
N GLY A 188 22.69 1.32 -0.82
CA GLY A 188 22.91 1.06 0.60
C GLY A 188 21.86 0.12 1.21
N SER A 189 22.12 -0.29 2.45
CA SER A 189 21.23 -1.13 3.27
C SER A 189 20.26 -0.32 4.15
N ASP A 190 20.26 1.01 4.04
CA ASP A 190 19.45 1.87 4.88
C ASP A 190 17.98 1.81 4.52
N ILE A 191 17.13 1.56 5.51
CA ILE A 191 15.67 1.52 5.34
C ILE A 191 15.11 2.85 5.87
N PRO A 192 14.53 3.70 5.00
CA PRO A 192 13.95 4.97 5.44
C PRO A 192 12.85 4.77 6.48
N ALA A 193 12.62 5.77 7.35
CA ALA A 193 11.51 5.73 8.29
C ALA A 193 10.15 5.63 7.56
N PRO A 194 9.12 5.00 8.15
CA PRO A 194 7.81 4.90 7.51
C PRO A 194 7.22 6.29 7.20
N GLY A 195 6.63 6.46 6.01
CA GLY A 195 6.06 7.74 5.57
C GLY A 195 7.08 8.87 5.29
N SER A 196 8.39 8.62 5.38
CA SER A 196 9.41 9.62 5.03
C SER A 196 9.41 9.86 3.52
N LEU A 197 9.00 11.04 3.07
CA LEU A 197 9.14 11.49 1.69
C LEU A 197 10.27 12.51 1.62
N LEU A 198 10.99 12.56 0.50
CA LEU A 198 11.93 13.66 0.25
C LEU A 198 11.15 14.98 0.23
N GLU A 199 11.66 16.02 0.88
CA GLU A 199 10.96 17.31 1.05
C GLU A 199 10.45 17.90 -0.29
N VAL A 200 11.26 17.73 -1.35
CA VAL A 200 10.94 18.17 -2.71
C VAL A 200 9.71 17.46 -3.30
N HIS A 201 9.43 16.23 -2.87
CA HIS A 201 8.25 15.46 -3.31
C HIS A 201 7.05 15.67 -2.40
N ALA A 202 7.28 15.96 -1.11
CA ALA A 202 6.21 16.20 -0.14
C ALA A 202 5.37 17.45 -0.46
N THR A 203 5.92 18.38 -1.25
CA THR A 203 5.28 19.65 -1.62
C THR A 203 4.88 19.75 -3.10
N SER A 204 5.13 18.70 -3.90
CA SER A 204 4.77 18.67 -5.33
C SER A 204 3.26 18.46 -5.50
N SER A 205 2.63 19.31 -6.31
CA SER A 205 1.23 19.16 -6.73
C SER A 205 1.02 18.08 -7.81
N ASP A 206 2.09 17.63 -8.46
CA ASP A 206 2.05 16.68 -9.57
C ASP A 206 2.16 15.22 -9.12
N LEU A 207 2.49 15.02 -7.85
CA LEU A 207 2.61 13.73 -7.20
C LEU A 207 1.40 13.49 -6.28
N GLN A 208 1.19 12.21 -5.97
CA GLN A 208 0.25 11.70 -4.99
C GLN A 208 1.05 11.02 -3.87
N PRO A 209 1.68 11.80 -2.97
CA PRO A 209 2.55 11.23 -1.97
C PRO A 209 1.79 10.27 -1.07
N LEU A 210 2.41 9.14 -0.77
CA LEU A 210 1.83 8.15 0.13
C LEU A 210 2.28 8.47 1.55
N PRO A 211 1.37 8.89 2.46
CA PRO A 211 1.68 8.90 3.87
C PRO A 211 1.93 7.46 4.34
N SER A 212 2.41 7.31 5.58
CA SER A 212 2.45 5.99 6.21
C SER A 212 1.09 5.29 6.04
N MET A 213 1.13 4.07 5.50
CA MET A 213 -0.04 3.21 5.33
C MET A 213 -0.11 2.15 6.43
N ASP A 214 0.75 2.25 7.45
CA ASP A 214 1.00 1.18 8.41
C ASP A 214 -0.24 0.83 9.23
N SER A 215 -1.15 1.78 9.45
CA SER A 215 -2.41 1.53 10.16
C SER A 215 -3.53 0.99 9.25
N LYS A 216 -3.37 1.02 7.91
CA LYS A 216 -4.48 0.84 6.96
C LYS A 216 -4.91 -0.60 6.75
N THR A 217 -3.96 -1.50 6.52
CA THR A 217 -4.20 -2.88 6.04
C THR A 217 -2.99 -3.79 6.32
N THR A 218 -3.05 -5.07 5.95
CA THR A 218 -1.94 -6.02 6.11
C THR A 218 -1.08 -6.14 4.84
N VAL A 219 0.13 -6.72 4.98
CA VAL A 219 1.05 -6.97 3.86
C VAL A 219 0.39 -7.76 2.73
N ASP A 220 -0.28 -8.87 3.05
CA ASP A 220 -0.94 -9.72 2.05
C ASP A 220 -2.09 -9.00 1.35
N ALA A 221 -2.85 -8.19 2.09
CA ALA A 221 -3.94 -7.42 1.53
C ALA A 221 -3.44 -6.36 0.55
N LEU A 222 -2.38 -5.62 0.92
CA LEU A 222 -1.77 -4.64 0.02
C LEU A 222 -1.10 -5.32 -1.19
N ALA A 223 -0.40 -6.44 -1.00
CA ALA A 223 0.21 -7.18 -2.11
C ALA A 223 -0.83 -7.66 -3.14
N ARG A 224 -2.02 -8.08 -2.68
CA ARG A 224 -3.15 -8.42 -3.57
C ARG A 224 -3.63 -7.23 -4.37
N TYR A 225 -3.78 -6.07 -3.72
CA TYR A 225 -4.15 -4.82 -4.41
C TYR A 225 -3.12 -4.42 -5.47
N LEU A 226 -1.82 -4.49 -5.15
CA LEU A 226 -0.75 -4.14 -6.09
C LEU A 226 -0.72 -5.03 -7.35
N ARG A 227 -1.21 -6.28 -7.24
CA ARG A 227 -1.29 -7.21 -8.37
C ARG A 227 -2.34 -6.79 -9.40
N ASP A 228 -3.51 -6.36 -8.92
CA ASP A 228 -4.60 -5.86 -9.77
C ASP A 228 -5.38 -4.73 -9.08
N PRO A 229 -4.89 -3.48 -9.19
CA PRO A 229 -5.54 -2.33 -8.57
C PRO A 229 -6.98 -2.12 -9.07
N LYS A 230 -7.25 -2.45 -10.35
CA LYS A 230 -8.54 -2.22 -10.99
C LYS A 230 -9.60 -3.22 -10.56
N ALA A 231 -9.22 -4.39 -10.04
CA ALA A 231 -10.16 -5.31 -9.42
C ALA A 231 -10.86 -4.73 -8.18
N ILE A 232 -10.17 -3.89 -7.41
CA ILE A 232 -10.72 -3.25 -6.20
C ILE A 232 -11.21 -1.83 -6.50
N PHE A 233 -10.54 -1.12 -7.41
CA PHE A 233 -10.89 0.24 -7.80
C PHE A 233 -11.07 0.29 -9.33
N PRO A 234 -12.27 0.00 -9.87
CA PRO A 234 -12.50 -0.10 -11.32
C PRO A 234 -12.06 1.14 -12.11
N ASN A 235 -12.16 2.33 -11.49
CA ASN A 235 -11.74 3.61 -12.06
C ASN A 235 -10.43 4.14 -11.45
N ALA A 236 -9.57 3.29 -10.87
CA ALA A 236 -8.27 3.72 -10.38
C ALA A 236 -7.38 4.22 -11.52
N HIS A 237 -6.68 5.31 -11.24
CA HIS A 237 -5.60 5.84 -12.06
C HIS A 237 -4.36 4.94 -12.05
N MET A 238 -4.12 4.21 -10.96
CA MET A 238 -3.00 3.29 -10.84
C MET A 238 -3.18 2.11 -11.82
N PRO A 239 -2.29 1.93 -12.81
CA PRO A 239 -2.36 0.79 -13.71
C PRO A 239 -1.87 -0.49 -13.03
N SER A 240 -2.14 -1.65 -13.64
CA SER A 240 -1.41 -2.87 -13.27
C SER A 240 0.02 -2.75 -13.79
N MET A 241 0.98 -2.89 -12.88
CA MET A 241 2.41 -2.86 -13.20
C MET A 241 2.95 -4.24 -13.61
N LYS A 242 2.07 -5.24 -13.82
CA LYS A 242 2.40 -6.63 -14.19
C LYS A 242 3.41 -7.32 -13.26
N LEU A 243 3.36 -6.96 -11.98
CA LEU A 243 4.26 -7.49 -10.95
C LEU A 243 3.91 -8.95 -10.62
N THR A 244 4.95 -9.72 -10.34
CA THR A 244 4.82 -11.05 -9.74
C THR A 244 4.33 -10.96 -8.30
N SER A 245 3.82 -12.07 -7.75
CA SER A 245 3.40 -12.15 -6.35
C SER A 245 4.52 -11.77 -5.37
N ALA A 246 5.76 -12.17 -5.65
CA ALA A 246 6.91 -11.86 -4.81
C ALA A 246 7.27 -10.36 -4.84
N GLU A 247 7.19 -9.72 -6.01
CA GLU A 247 7.44 -8.28 -6.15
C GLU A 247 6.34 -7.46 -5.46
N CYS A 248 5.07 -7.83 -5.62
CA CYS A 248 3.96 -7.20 -4.90
C CYS A 248 4.15 -7.30 -3.39
N ARG A 249 4.54 -8.46 -2.87
CA ARG A 249 4.81 -8.66 -1.43
C ARG A 249 5.97 -7.79 -0.98
N ALA A 250 7.07 -7.75 -1.72
CA ALA A 250 8.24 -6.94 -1.38
C ALA A 250 7.89 -5.45 -1.32
N ILE A 251 7.20 -4.91 -2.33
CA ILE A 251 6.73 -3.52 -2.33
C ILE A 251 5.75 -3.27 -1.17
N ALA A 252 4.82 -4.19 -0.90
CA ALA A 252 3.89 -4.07 0.22
C ALA A 252 4.61 -4.02 1.58
N MET A 253 5.60 -4.90 1.82
CA MET A 253 6.43 -4.87 3.03
C MET A 253 7.19 -3.56 3.16
N TYR A 254 7.71 -3.02 2.05
CA TYR A 254 8.38 -1.73 2.06
C TYR A 254 7.42 -0.58 2.41
N LEU A 255 6.24 -0.54 1.81
CA LEU A 255 5.24 0.50 2.06
C LEU A 255 4.62 0.42 3.47
N LEU A 256 4.63 -0.77 4.08
CA LEU A 256 4.10 -1.06 5.42
C LEU A 256 5.20 -1.31 6.46
N ARG A 257 6.44 -0.87 6.18
CA ARG A 257 7.60 -1.15 7.04
C ARG A 257 7.45 -0.63 8.48
N GLY A 258 6.56 0.31 8.75
CA GLY A 258 6.28 0.77 10.11
C GLY A 258 5.50 -0.24 10.96
N GLN A 259 4.89 -1.24 10.33
CA GLN A 259 4.30 -2.40 11.01
C GLN A 259 5.34 -3.28 11.70
N ALA A 260 6.61 -3.21 11.29
CA ALA A 260 7.72 -3.91 11.92
C ALA A 260 8.26 -3.12 13.15
N ALA A 261 7.39 -2.77 14.09
CA ALA A 261 7.76 -2.02 15.29
C ALA A 261 8.76 -2.82 16.14
N GLY A 262 9.98 -2.30 16.30
CA GLY A 262 11.05 -2.97 17.05
C GLY A 262 12.07 -3.75 16.21
N MET A 263 11.99 -3.70 14.88
CA MET A 263 13.03 -4.31 14.00
C MET A 263 14.42 -3.71 14.26
N PHE A 264 14.46 -2.54 14.92
CA PHE A 264 15.65 -1.81 15.35
C PHE A 264 15.78 -1.64 16.88
N GLY A 265 14.98 -2.38 17.69
CA GLY A 265 14.92 -2.25 19.16
C GLY A 265 15.19 -3.57 19.90
N ALA A 266 15.52 -3.49 21.19
CA ALA A 266 16.00 -4.61 22.01
C ALA A 266 14.91 -5.57 22.53
N GLU A 267 13.62 -5.20 22.47
CA GLU A 267 12.49 -6.05 22.86
C GLU A 267 11.68 -6.45 21.61
N GLN A 268 11.94 -7.65 21.09
CA GLN A 268 11.24 -8.21 19.94
C GLN A 268 10.39 -9.40 20.41
N SER A 269 9.07 -9.24 20.45
CA SER A 269 8.17 -10.40 20.52
C SER A 269 8.21 -11.11 19.18
N THR A 270 8.64 -12.37 19.18
CA THR A 270 8.56 -13.21 17.98
C THR A 270 7.26 -14.00 18.00
N GLU A 271 6.63 -14.07 16.85
CA GLU A 271 5.42 -14.86 16.63
C GLU A 271 5.66 -15.88 15.53
N LYS A 272 4.78 -16.88 15.47
CA LYS A 272 4.81 -17.87 14.42
C LYS A 272 4.32 -17.24 13.11
N THR A 273 5.19 -17.19 12.12
CA THR A 273 4.97 -16.55 10.82
C THR A 273 5.30 -17.52 9.69
N ARG A 274 4.77 -17.30 8.48
CA ARG A 274 4.96 -18.21 7.33
C ARG A 274 6.40 -18.21 6.80
N GLY A 275 6.77 -19.33 6.16
CA GLY A 275 8.06 -19.55 5.51
C GLY A 275 9.16 -20.00 6.48
N LEU A 276 10.29 -20.45 5.93
CA LEU A 276 11.50 -20.81 6.67
C LEU A 276 12.54 -19.69 6.59
N LYS A 277 13.39 -19.55 7.60
CA LYS A 277 14.59 -18.72 7.48
C LYS A 277 15.54 -19.40 6.50
N TYR A 278 16.07 -18.66 5.53
CA TYR A 278 17.15 -19.16 4.67
C TYR A 278 18.44 -18.38 4.91
N HIS A 279 19.57 -19.06 4.73
CA HIS A 279 20.91 -18.45 4.68
C HIS A 279 21.62 -18.93 3.42
N TYR A 280 22.22 -18.00 2.70
CA TYR A 280 23.09 -18.25 1.55
C TYR A 280 24.54 -18.03 1.94
N LEU A 281 25.38 -19.02 1.66
CA LEU A 281 26.81 -19.03 1.99
C LEU A 281 27.61 -19.38 0.74
N GLU A 282 28.87 -18.95 0.69
CA GLU A 282 29.82 -19.33 -0.35
C GLU A 282 31.07 -19.98 0.25
N PHE A 283 31.78 -20.75 -0.57
CA PHE A 283 33.07 -21.35 -0.21
C PHE A 283 34.22 -20.62 -0.92
N GLY A 284 35.36 -20.47 -0.25
CA GLY A 284 36.62 -20.04 -0.88
C GLY A 284 36.99 -18.55 -0.84
N SER A 285 36.47 -17.75 0.10
CA SER A 285 36.92 -16.36 0.36
C SER A 285 36.99 -16.08 1.87
N PRO A 286 37.85 -15.14 2.34
CA PRO A 286 38.62 -15.31 3.56
C PRO A 286 37.76 -15.56 4.79
N SER A 287 38.10 -16.64 5.50
CA SER A 287 37.52 -17.09 6.76
C SER A 287 37.45 -15.95 7.78
N ARG A 288 36.24 -15.58 8.18
CA ARG A 288 35.96 -14.94 9.48
C ARG A 288 35.46 -16.02 10.45
N GLU A 289 35.53 -15.76 11.75
CA GLU A 289 35.11 -16.71 12.78
C GLU A 289 33.69 -17.22 12.50
N ALA A 290 33.53 -18.54 12.37
CA ALA A 290 32.27 -19.17 11.99
C ALA A 290 31.22 -19.06 13.11
N GLY A 291 30.09 -18.42 12.82
CA GLY A 291 28.91 -18.49 13.69
C GLY A 291 28.27 -19.90 13.71
N ASP A 292 27.36 -20.14 14.66
CA ASP A 292 26.73 -21.46 14.91
C ASP A 292 26.13 -22.13 13.66
N ILE A 293 25.57 -21.33 12.74
CA ILE A 293 24.96 -21.79 11.48
C ILE A 293 26.00 -22.46 10.57
N VAL A 294 27.22 -21.91 10.53
CA VAL A 294 28.33 -22.42 9.71
C VAL A 294 28.95 -23.64 10.38
N SER A 295 29.06 -23.64 11.70
CA SER A 295 29.64 -24.74 12.48
C SER A 295 28.90 -26.06 12.28
N ASP A 296 27.57 -26.05 12.29
CA ASP A 296 26.77 -27.25 12.04
C ASP A 296 26.94 -27.79 10.61
N LEU A 297 27.00 -26.90 9.61
CA LEU A 297 27.21 -27.31 8.22
C LEU A 297 28.61 -27.88 8.01
N LYS A 298 29.63 -27.32 8.69
CA LYS A 298 31.02 -27.82 8.68
C LYS A 298 31.14 -29.18 9.38
N GLU A 299 30.60 -29.32 10.59
CA GLU A 299 30.67 -30.55 11.38
C GLU A 299 30.10 -31.74 10.60
N HIS A 300 29.03 -31.50 9.85
CA HIS A 300 28.37 -32.56 9.13
C HIS A 300 28.77 -32.61 7.65
N PHE A 301 29.69 -31.79 7.13
CA PHE A 301 30.02 -31.80 5.70
C PHE A 301 30.55 -33.18 5.24
N PRO A 302 30.24 -33.66 4.02
CA PRO A 302 30.78 -34.92 3.53
C PRO A 302 32.29 -34.86 3.23
N GLY A 303 33.03 -35.83 3.77
CA GLY A 303 34.47 -36.01 3.57
C GLY A 303 35.33 -35.40 4.68
N ASP A 304 36.61 -35.75 4.72
CA ASP A 304 37.52 -35.39 5.82
C ASP A 304 37.95 -33.91 5.84
N ASN A 305 37.61 -33.12 4.80
CA ASN A 305 38.02 -31.73 4.63
C ASN A 305 36.83 -30.85 4.17
N PRO A 306 36.01 -30.35 5.10
CA PRO A 306 34.98 -29.36 4.79
C PRO A 306 35.60 -28.10 4.17
N PRO A 307 34.94 -27.46 3.18
CA PRO A 307 35.40 -26.18 2.67
C PRO A 307 35.28 -25.08 3.74
N ASP A 308 36.09 -24.03 3.60
CA ASP A 308 35.90 -22.83 4.40
C ASP A 308 34.69 -22.04 3.87
N PHE A 309 33.61 -22.13 4.64
CA PHE A 309 32.40 -21.32 4.47
C PHE A 309 32.62 -19.88 4.93
N THR A 310 32.05 -18.94 4.18
CA THR A 310 31.86 -17.56 4.64
C THR A 310 30.79 -17.47 5.73
N ASP A 311 30.72 -16.32 6.42
CA ASP A 311 29.47 -15.92 7.06
C ASP A 311 28.33 -15.86 6.03
N PRO A 312 27.05 -16.00 6.44
CA PRO A 312 25.93 -15.83 5.53
C PRO A 312 26.02 -14.50 4.77
N LEU A 313 26.16 -14.58 3.44
CA LEU A 313 26.26 -13.42 2.55
C LEU A 313 24.87 -12.84 2.24
N ALA A 314 23.83 -13.67 2.34
CA ALA A 314 22.45 -13.25 2.30
C ALA A 314 21.60 -14.15 3.20
N ASN A 315 20.49 -13.60 3.68
CA ASN A 315 19.49 -14.32 4.44
C ASN A 315 18.12 -13.69 4.18
N GLY A 316 17.06 -14.41 4.55
CA GLY A 316 15.69 -13.93 4.44
C GLY A 316 14.68 -15.02 4.75
N ILE A 317 13.44 -14.84 4.30
CA ILE A 317 12.34 -15.78 4.51
C ILE A 317 11.94 -16.44 3.20
N ALA A 318 11.92 -17.78 3.20
CA ALA A 318 11.58 -18.62 2.06
C ALA A 318 10.22 -19.30 2.26
N GLU A 319 9.24 -18.96 1.41
CA GLU A 319 7.95 -19.67 1.35
C GLU A 319 8.05 -21.02 0.61
N GLU A 320 9.14 -21.23 -0.13
CA GLU A 320 9.42 -22.47 -0.86
C GLU A 320 10.88 -22.90 -0.69
N ILE A 321 11.11 -24.21 -0.60
CA ILE A 321 12.44 -24.81 -0.42
C ILE A 321 12.98 -25.21 -1.79
N THR A 322 13.62 -24.25 -2.47
CA THR A 322 14.22 -24.42 -3.81
C THR A 322 15.58 -23.73 -3.87
N ASP A 323 16.29 -23.89 -4.99
CA ASP A 323 17.58 -23.23 -5.24
C ASP A 323 17.46 -21.79 -5.76
N GLN A 324 16.25 -21.21 -5.84
CA GLN A 324 16.03 -19.83 -6.34
C GLN A 324 16.78 -18.75 -5.55
N TRP A 325 17.21 -19.07 -4.32
CA TRP A 325 17.93 -18.19 -3.42
C TRP A 325 19.44 -18.13 -3.68
N LYS A 326 19.95 -18.93 -4.64
CA LYS A 326 21.36 -18.95 -5.02
C LYS A 326 21.78 -17.62 -5.67
N LYS A 327 23.02 -17.20 -5.42
CA LYS A 327 23.66 -16.05 -6.12
C LYS A 327 24.65 -16.49 -7.20
N ARG A 328 25.07 -17.75 -7.17
CA ARG A 328 25.89 -18.38 -8.19
C ARG A 328 25.58 -19.87 -8.28
N GLN A 329 26.17 -20.54 -9.27
CA GLN A 329 25.91 -21.96 -9.52
C GLN A 329 26.76 -22.87 -8.65
N ASP A 330 28.03 -22.55 -8.42
CA ASP A 330 28.98 -23.43 -7.76
C ASP A 330 29.49 -22.86 -6.42
N ASN A 331 30.22 -23.69 -5.68
CA ASN A 331 30.85 -23.33 -4.40
C ASN A 331 29.91 -22.55 -3.45
N MET A 332 28.67 -23.01 -3.29
CA MET A 332 27.63 -22.30 -2.55
C MET A 332 26.85 -23.26 -1.65
N ALA A 333 26.23 -22.73 -0.61
CA ALA A 333 25.31 -23.46 0.25
C ALA A 333 24.04 -22.67 0.53
N LEU A 334 22.95 -23.43 0.76
CA LEU A 334 21.71 -22.93 1.32
C LEU A 334 21.36 -23.70 2.58
N ILE A 335 20.90 -22.96 3.59
CA ILE A 335 20.39 -23.54 4.83
C ILE A 335 18.99 -23.00 5.03
N PHE A 336 18.00 -23.89 5.14
CA PHE A 336 16.63 -23.55 5.50
C PHE A 336 16.33 -24.06 6.91
N SER A 337 15.70 -23.23 7.75
CA SER A 337 15.35 -23.62 9.12
C SER A 337 14.03 -23.00 9.60
N GLY A 338 13.31 -23.77 10.40
CA GLY A 338 12.04 -23.35 11.00
C GLY A 338 11.23 -24.56 11.43
N PHE A 339 9.94 -24.56 11.10
CA PHE A 339 8.97 -25.58 11.47
C PHE A 339 8.14 -26.01 10.26
N ILE A 340 7.84 -27.29 10.19
CA ILE A 340 6.81 -27.84 9.32
C ILE A 340 5.57 -28.20 10.16
N ARG A 341 4.40 -27.73 9.75
CA ARG A 341 3.12 -28.03 10.40
C ARG A 341 2.49 -29.27 9.80
N ILE A 342 2.37 -30.32 10.59
CA ILE A 342 1.69 -31.56 10.23
C ILE A 342 0.25 -31.48 10.68
N GLN A 343 -0.70 -31.63 9.74
CA GLN A 343 -2.13 -31.55 10.03
C GLN A 343 -2.72 -32.90 10.48
N LYS A 344 -2.23 -34.00 9.90
CA LYS A 344 -2.75 -35.35 10.13
C LYS A 344 -1.64 -36.27 10.59
N ALA A 345 -1.92 -37.07 11.62
CA ALA A 345 -0.97 -38.05 12.09
C ALA A 345 -0.73 -39.14 11.02
N GLY A 346 0.50 -39.62 10.91
CA GLY A 346 0.82 -40.80 10.09
C GLY A 346 2.26 -40.84 9.61
N GLU A 347 2.53 -41.77 8.70
CA GLU A 347 3.84 -41.92 8.06
C GLU A 347 3.99 -40.93 6.90
N TYR A 348 5.05 -40.13 6.95
CA TYR A 348 5.45 -39.20 5.92
C TYR A 348 6.76 -39.64 5.29
N ALA A 349 6.86 -39.55 3.96
CA ALA A 349 8.11 -39.68 3.23
C ALA A 349 8.58 -38.30 2.77
N PHE A 350 9.84 -37.98 3.00
CA PHE A 350 10.48 -36.77 2.53
C PHE A 350 11.51 -37.12 1.47
N TYR A 351 11.68 -36.22 0.50
CA TYR A 351 12.59 -36.41 -0.63
C TYR A 351 13.42 -35.14 -0.82
N THR A 352 14.71 -35.30 -1.10
CA THR A 352 15.56 -34.23 -1.63
C THR A 352 16.14 -34.68 -2.96
N ALA A 353 16.04 -33.83 -3.99
CA ALA A 353 16.75 -33.97 -5.25
C ALA A 353 17.76 -32.82 -5.34
N SER A 354 19.05 -33.14 -5.34
CA SER A 354 20.13 -32.14 -5.33
C SER A 354 21.25 -32.50 -6.30
N ASP A 355 21.79 -31.49 -6.99
CA ASP A 355 23.17 -31.53 -7.52
C ASP A 355 24.15 -31.33 -6.37
N ASP A 356 25.14 -32.21 -6.25
CA ASP A 356 25.90 -32.44 -5.03
C ASP A 356 25.00 -32.65 -3.78
N GLY A 357 25.40 -32.12 -2.62
CA GLY A 357 24.91 -32.64 -1.35
C GLY A 357 23.70 -31.93 -0.77
N SER A 358 22.74 -32.69 -0.24
CA SER A 358 21.66 -32.16 0.60
C SER A 358 21.24 -33.07 1.75
N ARG A 359 20.67 -32.45 2.79
CA ARG A 359 20.09 -33.15 3.94
C ARG A 359 18.81 -32.53 4.41
N LEU A 360 17.94 -33.38 4.95
CA LEU A 360 16.70 -32.97 5.58
C LEU A 360 16.59 -33.60 6.97
N TYR A 361 16.38 -32.74 7.96
CA TYR A 361 16.18 -33.09 9.36
C TYR A 361 14.76 -32.74 9.79
N ILE A 362 14.17 -33.59 10.62
CA ILE A 362 12.94 -33.30 11.37
C ILE A 362 13.25 -33.48 12.86
N GLY A 363 13.08 -32.43 13.66
CA GLY A 363 13.66 -32.35 14.99
C GLY A 363 15.18 -32.45 14.92
N SER A 364 15.76 -33.37 15.69
CA SER A 364 17.20 -33.70 15.64
C SER A 364 17.52 -34.89 14.72
N LYS A 365 16.52 -35.50 14.08
CA LYS A 365 16.72 -36.74 13.31
C LYS A 365 16.97 -36.42 11.84
N LEU A 366 18.09 -36.92 11.31
CA LEU A 366 18.38 -36.94 9.86
C LEU A 366 17.42 -37.92 9.17
N ILE A 367 16.60 -37.41 8.26
CA ILE A 367 15.58 -38.18 7.53
C ILE A 367 16.07 -38.50 6.13
N VAL A 368 16.59 -37.51 5.41
CA VAL A 368 17.16 -37.70 4.07
C VAL A 368 18.63 -37.35 4.12
N GLN A 369 19.47 -38.30 3.72
CA GLN A 369 20.89 -38.10 3.52
C GLN A 369 21.21 -38.23 2.03
N ASN A 370 21.50 -37.11 1.38
CA ASN A 370 21.86 -37.00 -0.02
C ASN A 370 23.16 -36.22 -0.20
N ASP A 371 24.07 -36.30 0.78
CA ASP A 371 25.40 -35.71 0.71
C ASP A 371 26.31 -36.44 -0.30
N GLY A 372 27.26 -35.70 -0.88
CA GLY A 372 28.28 -36.20 -1.81
C GLY A 372 28.40 -35.31 -3.04
N ASP A 373 29.51 -35.45 -3.79
CA ASP A 373 29.70 -34.72 -5.05
C ASP A 373 29.14 -35.58 -6.20
N HIS A 374 28.04 -35.17 -6.81
CA HIS A 374 27.32 -35.95 -7.81
C HIS A 374 26.36 -35.09 -8.64
N ALA A 375 26.04 -35.55 -9.86
CA ALA A 375 24.93 -34.99 -10.62
C ALA A 375 23.60 -35.04 -9.84
N THR A 376 22.57 -34.32 -10.28
CA THR A 376 21.25 -34.31 -9.59
C THR A 376 20.71 -35.72 -9.34
N VAL A 377 20.63 -36.11 -8.06
CA VAL A 377 20.10 -37.40 -7.60
C VAL A 377 19.04 -37.15 -6.54
N GLU A 378 17.97 -37.95 -6.57
CA GLU A 378 16.94 -37.94 -5.53
C GLU A 378 17.16 -39.03 -4.48
N LYS A 379 17.05 -38.65 -3.21
CA LYS A 379 17.00 -39.56 -2.06
C LYS A 379 15.76 -39.31 -1.23
N SER A 380 15.42 -40.28 -0.38
CA SER A 380 14.25 -40.19 0.48
C SER A 380 14.45 -40.85 1.84
N GLY A 381 13.56 -40.52 2.77
CA GLY A 381 13.46 -41.14 4.07
C GLY A 381 12.05 -40.99 4.64
N ARG A 382 11.71 -41.82 5.63
CA ARG A 382 10.36 -41.88 6.20
C ARG A 382 10.36 -41.64 7.70
N MET A 383 9.31 -41.00 8.20
CA MET A 383 9.10 -40.75 9.62
C MET A 383 7.61 -40.72 9.95
N SER A 384 7.22 -41.32 11.09
CA SER A 384 5.89 -41.11 11.66
C SER A 384 5.84 -39.78 12.40
N LEU A 385 4.87 -38.94 12.07
CA LEU A 385 4.66 -37.61 12.67
C LEU A 385 3.27 -37.51 13.28
N SER A 386 3.17 -36.85 14.43
CA SER A 386 1.91 -36.42 15.04
C SER A 386 1.47 -35.08 14.47
N PRO A 387 0.18 -34.71 14.60
CA PRO A 387 -0.26 -33.35 14.30
C PRO A 387 0.50 -32.33 15.16
N GLY A 388 0.77 -31.16 14.59
CA GLY A 388 1.50 -30.07 15.25
C GLY A 388 2.73 -29.61 14.48
N ASP A 389 3.49 -28.72 15.10
CA ASP A 389 4.67 -28.10 14.51
C ASP A 389 5.92 -28.90 14.86
N HIS A 390 6.69 -29.30 13.85
CA HIS A 390 7.94 -30.03 14.01
C HIS A 390 9.09 -29.20 13.47
N PRO A 391 10.22 -29.07 14.20
CA PRO A 391 11.39 -28.39 13.64
C PRO A 391 11.82 -29.05 12.34
N ILE A 392 12.09 -28.25 11.32
CA ILE A 392 12.61 -28.72 10.03
C ILE A 392 13.89 -27.94 9.71
N LYS A 393 14.90 -28.66 9.23
CA LYS A 393 16.13 -28.06 8.73
C LYS A 393 16.58 -28.76 7.47
N ILE A 394 16.95 -27.97 6.46
CA ILE A 394 17.51 -28.46 5.21
C ILE A 394 18.87 -27.79 5.01
N THR A 395 19.88 -28.58 4.72
CA THR A 395 21.18 -28.07 4.28
C THR A 395 21.43 -28.56 2.86
N TYR A 396 21.98 -27.69 2.02
CA TYR A 396 22.31 -27.97 0.63
C TYR A 396 23.63 -27.29 0.30
N TYR A 397 24.48 -27.96 -0.48
CA TYR A 397 25.65 -27.35 -1.07
C TYR A 397 25.79 -27.77 -2.53
N ASN A 398 26.32 -26.87 -3.35
CA ASN A 398 26.86 -27.20 -4.66
C ASN A 398 28.33 -26.81 -4.72
N ARG A 399 29.21 -27.75 -5.07
CA ARG A 399 30.65 -27.52 -5.22
C ARG A 399 31.01 -27.14 -6.64
N GLY A 400 30.40 -27.77 -7.64
CA GLY A 400 30.63 -27.46 -9.05
C GLY A 400 29.45 -27.79 -9.94
N GLY A 401 29.40 -27.19 -11.13
CA GLY A 401 28.33 -27.48 -12.10
C GLY A 401 27.01 -26.74 -11.81
N PRO A 402 25.91 -27.13 -12.46
CA PRO A 402 24.61 -26.48 -12.32
C PRO A 402 23.97 -26.77 -10.96
N ALA A 403 23.74 -25.76 -10.12
CA ALA A 403 23.03 -25.96 -8.86
C ALA A 403 21.55 -26.31 -9.11
N GLU A 404 21.05 -27.35 -8.47
CA GLU A 404 19.63 -27.70 -8.42
C GLU A 404 19.27 -28.24 -7.03
N LEU A 405 18.19 -27.74 -6.44
CA LEU A 405 17.60 -28.27 -5.21
C LEU A 405 16.07 -28.30 -5.33
N ARG A 406 15.49 -29.48 -5.17
CA ARG A 406 14.04 -29.67 -5.03
C ARG A 406 13.72 -30.56 -3.83
N VAL A 407 12.74 -30.15 -3.03
CA VAL A 407 12.33 -30.87 -1.82
C VAL A 407 10.86 -31.24 -1.91
N PHE A 408 10.55 -32.52 -1.70
CA PHE A 408 9.20 -33.05 -1.81
C PHE A 408 8.79 -33.79 -0.54
N MET A 409 7.48 -34.00 -0.39
CA MET A 409 6.91 -34.87 0.62
C MET A 409 5.72 -35.67 0.12
N GLU A 410 5.47 -36.79 0.76
CA GLU A 410 4.32 -37.70 0.61
C GLU A 410 3.80 -38.01 2.01
N GLY A 411 2.49 -38.22 2.15
CA GLY A 411 1.90 -38.52 3.45
C GLY A 411 0.45 -38.99 3.39
N PRO A 412 -0.22 -39.13 4.55
CA PRO A 412 -1.57 -39.68 4.63
C PRO A 412 -2.59 -38.87 3.82
N GLY A 413 -3.05 -39.43 2.69
CA GLY A 413 -4.00 -38.75 1.79
C GLY A 413 -3.36 -37.75 0.83
N MET A 414 -2.04 -37.79 0.66
CA MET A 414 -1.28 -36.85 -0.17
C MET A 414 -0.22 -37.61 -0.99
N THR A 415 -0.29 -37.49 -2.31
CA THR A 415 0.75 -37.99 -3.22
C THR A 415 2.00 -37.12 -3.14
N LYS A 416 3.14 -37.64 -3.60
CA LYS A 416 4.39 -36.89 -3.63
C LYS A 416 4.22 -35.54 -4.35
N GLN A 417 4.53 -34.46 -3.65
CA GLN A 417 4.47 -33.08 -4.15
C GLN A 417 5.51 -32.21 -3.45
N PRO A 418 5.84 -31.01 -3.97
CA PRO A 418 6.67 -30.06 -3.23
C PRO A 418 6.10 -29.83 -1.84
N ILE A 419 6.95 -29.61 -0.83
CA ILE A 419 6.45 -29.29 0.52
C ILE A 419 5.60 -28.02 0.40
N PRO A 420 4.31 -28.05 0.78
CA PRO A 420 3.46 -26.88 0.63
C PRO A 420 3.98 -25.73 1.50
N GLY A 421 4.14 -24.55 0.92
CA GLY A 421 4.67 -23.37 1.61
C GLY A 421 3.82 -22.96 2.81
N GLU A 422 2.51 -23.22 2.77
CA GLU A 422 1.58 -23.02 3.87
C GLU A 422 1.80 -23.96 5.06
N TRP A 423 2.67 -24.96 4.94
CA TRP A 423 3.08 -25.81 6.07
C TRP A 423 4.39 -25.32 6.70
N LEU A 424 5.07 -24.34 6.09
CA LEU A 424 6.36 -23.86 6.52
C LEU A 424 6.22 -22.61 7.38
N TYR A 425 6.94 -22.59 8.50
CA TYR A 425 6.87 -21.50 9.45
C TYR A 425 8.20 -21.24 10.16
N HIS A 426 8.36 -20.05 10.73
CA HIS A 426 9.46 -19.72 11.63
C HIS A 426 8.97 -18.78 12.73
N LEU A 427 9.82 -18.55 13.73
CA LEU A 427 9.62 -17.47 14.71
C LEU A 427 10.26 -16.20 14.16
N GLY A 428 9.42 -15.20 13.91
CA GLY A 428 9.81 -13.92 13.33
C GLY A 428 9.01 -12.79 13.97
N GLN A 429 9.52 -11.57 13.87
CA GLN A 429 8.77 -10.40 14.28
C GLN A 429 7.61 -10.18 13.30
N PRO A 430 6.35 -10.13 13.74
CA PRO A 430 5.23 -9.94 12.84
C PRO A 430 5.18 -8.49 12.31
N MET A 431 4.78 -8.33 11.06
CA MET A 431 4.31 -7.06 10.51
C MET A 431 2.82 -6.94 10.76
N SER A 432 2.46 -6.18 11.80
CA SER A 432 1.07 -5.98 12.22
C SER A 432 0.67 -4.50 12.07
N PRO A 433 -0.59 -4.21 11.68
CA PRO A 433 -1.05 -2.84 11.55
C PRO A 433 -0.83 -2.01 12.81
N THR A 434 -0.40 -0.76 12.64
CA THR A 434 -0.14 0.16 13.74
C THR A 434 -1.42 0.85 14.22
N GLN A 435 -1.32 1.59 15.34
CA GLN A 435 -2.44 2.34 15.94
C GLN A 435 -3.66 1.44 16.20
N THR A 436 -3.40 0.19 16.61
CA THR A 436 -4.44 -0.79 16.88
C THR A 436 -5.40 -0.28 17.93
N MET A 437 -6.67 -0.23 17.56
CA MET A 437 -7.76 -0.01 18.50
C MET A 437 -8.32 -1.36 18.95
N GLU A 438 -8.69 -1.47 20.22
CA GLU A 438 -9.51 -2.59 20.65
C GLU A 438 -10.85 -2.54 19.92
N PHE A 439 -11.17 -3.60 19.20
CA PHE A 439 -12.38 -3.67 18.40
C PHE A 439 -12.98 -5.07 18.53
N THR A 440 -14.21 -5.13 19.02
CA THR A 440 -15.01 -6.36 19.05
C THR A 440 -16.24 -6.14 18.20
N LEU A 441 -16.48 -7.01 17.23
CA LEU A 441 -17.61 -6.86 16.33
C LEU A 441 -18.95 -6.96 17.07
N ASP A 442 -19.66 -5.83 17.17
CA ASP A 442 -21.05 -5.73 17.60
C ASP A 442 -22.01 -5.79 16.38
N GLN A 443 -22.84 -6.83 16.35
CA GLN A 443 -23.80 -7.05 15.26
C GLN A 443 -24.99 -6.08 15.27
N THR A 444 -25.35 -5.54 16.43
CA THR A 444 -26.40 -4.51 16.54
C THR A 444 -25.91 -3.22 15.89
N LYS A 445 -24.67 -2.81 16.21
CA LYS A 445 -24.03 -1.65 15.57
C LYS A 445 -23.81 -1.88 14.08
N ALA A 446 -23.42 -3.08 13.65
CA ALA A 446 -23.31 -3.40 12.22
C ALA A 446 -24.66 -3.24 11.49
N SER A 447 -25.76 -3.65 12.11
CA SER A 447 -27.11 -3.46 11.55
C SER A 447 -27.49 -1.97 11.45
N GLN A 448 -27.15 -1.17 12.46
CA GLN A 448 -27.32 0.29 12.43
C GLN A 448 -26.44 0.93 11.34
N GLY A 449 -25.18 0.48 11.22
CA GLY A 449 -24.25 0.93 10.20
C GLY A 449 -24.74 0.66 8.80
N LYS A 450 -25.38 -0.50 8.56
CA LYS A 450 -26.03 -0.79 7.27
C LYS A 450 -27.12 0.23 6.94
N ALA A 451 -27.96 0.60 7.91
CA ALA A 451 -29.00 1.62 7.72
C ALA A 451 -28.38 3.00 7.43
N TRP A 452 -27.30 3.38 8.12
CA TRP A 452 -26.56 4.60 7.84
C TRP A 452 -25.91 4.60 6.46
N PHE A 453 -25.31 3.48 6.05
CA PHE A 453 -24.69 3.32 4.73
C PHE A 453 -25.72 3.54 3.60
N GLN A 454 -26.95 3.07 3.80
CA GLN A 454 -28.07 3.34 2.90
C GLN A 454 -28.53 4.80 2.96
N LYS A 455 -28.76 5.34 4.17
CA LYS A 455 -29.25 6.72 4.37
C LYS A 455 -28.31 7.75 3.77
N LEU A 456 -27.00 7.56 3.92
CA LEU A 456 -25.95 8.45 3.40
C LEU A 456 -25.69 8.24 1.90
N GLY A 457 -26.33 7.25 1.26
CA GLY A 457 -26.14 6.97 -0.15
C GLY A 457 -24.75 6.44 -0.51
N CYS A 458 -24.02 5.82 0.44
CA CYS A 458 -22.66 5.34 0.20
C CYS A 458 -22.58 4.36 -0.99
N ALA A 459 -23.64 3.57 -1.19
CA ALA A 459 -23.75 2.61 -2.28
C ALA A 459 -23.74 3.24 -3.68
N SER A 460 -24.06 4.54 -3.81
CA SER A 460 -24.02 5.25 -5.10
C SER A 460 -22.59 5.32 -5.66
N CYS A 461 -21.60 5.45 -4.77
CA CYS A 461 -20.19 5.52 -5.15
C CYS A 461 -19.42 4.22 -4.88
N HIS A 462 -19.81 3.46 -3.85
CA HIS A 462 -19.12 2.24 -3.43
C HIS A 462 -19.94 1.00 -3.70
N ALA A 463 -19.45 0.12 -4.59
CA ALA A 463 -20.05 -1.19 -4.77
C ALA A 463 -19.81 -2.07 -3.53
N MET A 464 -20.87 -2.62 -2.96
CA MET A 464 -20.80 -3.44 -1.75
C MET A 464 -22.06 -4.32 -1.62
N GLY A 465 -21.96 -5.59 -2.01
CA GLY A 465 -23.10 -6.52 -1.93
C GLY A 465 -24.36 -6.03 -2.68
N GLN A 466 -25.54 -6.52 -2.27
CA GLN A 466 -26.83 -6.05 -2.77
C GLN A 466 -27.40 -4.98 -1.83
N VAL A 467 -26.98 -3.73 -2.03
CA VAL A 467 -27.55 -2.57 -1.35
C VAL A 467 -28.44 -1.81 -2.35
N GLU A 468 -29.67 -1.52 -1.94
CA GLU A 468 -30.58 -0.69 -2.75
C GLU A 468 -30.00 0.72 -2.93
N LEU A 469 -29.93 1.17 -4.18
CA LEU A 469 -29.50 2.51 -4.54
C LEU A 469 -30.66 3.49 -4.37
N ALA A 470 -30.36 4.67 -3.82
CA ALA A 470 -31.32 5.76 -3.81
C ALA A 470 -31.69 6.18 -5.24
N THR A 471 -32.92 6.67 -5.43
CA THR A 471 -33.35 7.15 -6.75
C THR A 471 -32.59 8.43 -7.10
N ALA A 472 -31.76 8.36 -8.15
CA ALA A 472 -30.93 9.48 -8.58
C ALA A 472 -31.80 10.64 -9.11
N SER A 473 -31.57 11.84 -8.56
CA SER A 473 -32.21 13.08 -9.01
C SER A 473 -31.59 13.57 -10.32
N GLN A 474 -32.32 14.33 -11.13
CA GLN A 474 -31.71 14.93 -12.34
C GLN A 474 -30.69 15.99 -11.94
N LEU A 475 -29.53 16.01 -12.62
CA LEU A 475 -28.51 17.04 -12.48
C LEU A 475 -29.00 18.29 -13.22
N THR A 476 -29.80 19.11 -12.55
CA THR A 476 -30.37 20.33 -13.13
C THR A 476 -29.99 21.54 -12.29
N ARG A 477 -29.62 22.64 -12.95
CA ARG A 477 -29.45 23.93 -12.27
C ARG A 477 -30.83 24.51 -11.94
N THR A 478 -31.04 24.94 -10.69
CA THR A 478 -32.35 25.45 -10.21
C THR A 478 -32.54 26.95 -10.47
N GLY A 479 -31.76 27.55 -11.38
CA GLY A 479 -31.75 29.01 -11.63
C GLY A 479 -31.10 29.86 -10.52
N THR A 480 -30.87 29.29 -9.34
CA THR A 480 -30.14 29.91 -8.22
C THR A 480 -28.63 29.91 -8.48
N PRO A 481 -27.88 30.97 -8.09
CA PRO A 481 -26.42 30.93 -8.09
C PRO A 481 -25.88 29.79 -7.22
N TRP A 482 -24.84 29.10 -7.69
CA TRP A 482 -24.26 27.96 -6.99
C TRP A 482 -23.65 28.34 -5.64
N GLN A 483 -23.27 29.60 -5.45
CA GLN A 483 -22.75 30.14 -4.19
C GLN A 483 -23.80 30.14 -3.07
N GLU A 484 -25.08 30.24 -3.42
CA GLU A 484 -26.17 30.40 -2.45
C GLU A 484 -26.74 29.06 -1.97
N ARG A 485 -26.67 27.99 -2.78
CA ARG A 485 -27.27 26.70 -2.44
C ARG A 485 -26.66 25.54 -3.24
N GLY A 486 -26.66 24.35 -2.66
CA GLY A 486 -26.27 23.09 -3.32
C GLY A 486 -24.87 22.61 -2.92
N CYS A 487 -24.40 21.50 -3.48
CA CYS A 487 -23.09 20.92 -3.12
C CYS A 487 -21.88 21.80 -3.47
N LEU A 488 -22.09 22.87 -4.25
CA LEU A 488 -21.06 23.83 -4.63
C LEU A 488 -21.05 25.08 -3.72
N SER A 489 -22.05 25.29 -2.86
CA SER A 489 -22.07 26.44 -1.95
C SER A 489 -20.96 26.33 -0.90
N ALA A 490 -20.68 27.43 -0.20
CA ALA A 490 -19.73 27.42 0.92
C ALA A 490 -20.22 26.51 2.07
N GLU A 491 -21.53 26.45 2.26
CA GLU A 491 -22.21 25.61 3.27
C GLU A 491 -23.28 24.78 2.57
N PRO A 492 -22.96 23.53 2.15
CA PRO A 492 -23.94 22.61 1.60
C PRO A 492 -25.05 22.28 2.60
N GLY A 493 -26.23 21.89 2.10
CA GLY A 493 -27.34 21.48 2.97
C GLY A 493 -27.05 20.17 3.74
N GLU A 494 -27.88 19.87 4.75
CA GLU A 494 -27.68 18.71 5.64
C GLU A 494 -27.60 17.37 4.90
N ASP A 495 -28.43 17.18 3.87
CA ASP A 495 -28.47 15.95 3.05
C ASP A 495 -27.49 15.99 1.85
N GLN A 496 -26.63 17.00 1.76
CA GLN A 496 -25.71 17.18 0.64
C GLN A 496 -24.26 16.90 1.06
N PRO A 497 -23.47 16.16 0.26
CA PRO A 497 -22.05 15.97 0.54
C PRO A 497 -21.28 17.29 0.44
N ARG A 498 -20.31 17.47 1.34
CA ARG A 498 -19.34 18.57 1.27
C ARG A 498 -18.06 18.11 0.59
N TYR A 499 -17.73 18.73 -0.55
CA TYR A 499 -16.49 18.49 -1.28
C TYR A 499 -15.42 19.52 -0.92
N SER A 500 -14.18 19.06 -0.73
CA SER A 500 -13.01 19.94 -0.58
C SER A 500 -12.47 20.36 -1.95
N ILE A 501 -13.15 21.33 -2.56
CA ILE A 501 -12.81 21.87 -3.89
C ILE A 501 -12.69 23.40 -3.86
N SER A 502 -11.80 23.93 -4.69
CA SER A 502 -11.51 25.37 -4.78
C SER A 502 -12.65 26.15 -5.45
N GLU A 503 -12.71 27.46 -5.19
CA GLU A 503 -13.66 28.37 -5.86
C GLU A 503 -13.51 28.36 -7.39
N LYS A 504 -12.28 28.16 -7.88
CA LYS A 504 -12.00 28.01 -9.32
C LYS A 504 -12.67 26.75 -9.87
N GLU A 505 -12.51 25.61 -9.20
CA GLU A 505 -13.12 24.33 -9.61
C GLU A 505 -14.65 24.39 -9.56
N LYS A 506 -15.23 24.99 -8.50
CA LYS A 506 -16.67 25.21 -8.39
C LYS A 506 -17.21 26.04 -9.55
N SER A 507 -16.51 27.10 -9.94
CA SER A 507 -16.86 27.93 -11.09
C SER A 507 -16.82 27.14 -12.41
N LEU A 508 -15.80 26.32 -12.63
CA LEU A 508 -15.69 25.47 -13.82
C LEU A 508 -16.81 24.43 -13.88
N ILE A 509 -17.14 23.78 -12.76
CA ILE A 509 -18.26 22.85 -12.67
C ILE A 509 -19.56 23.58 -13.00
N SER A 510 -19.81 24.75 -12.39
CA SER A 510 -21.02 25.53 -12.62
C SER A 510 -21.22 25.91 -14.09
N GLN A 511 -20.15 26.22 -14.82
CA GLN A 511 -20.23 26.54 -16.26
C GLN A 511 -20.72 25.35 -17.09
N VAL A 512 -20.33 24.13 -16.73
CA VAL A 512 -20.81 22.92 -17.41
C VAL A 512 -22.26 22.63 -17.04
N LEU A 513 -22.64 22.86 -15.78
CA LEU A 513 -24.03 22.72 -15.34
C LEU A 513 -25.01 23.62 -16.12
N ASP A 514 -24.55 24.81 -16.55
CA ASP A 514 -25.34 25.72 -17.40
C ASP A 514 -25.63 25.17 -18.80
N GLN A 515 -24.84 24.20 -19.26
CA GLN A 515 -24.93 23.64 -20.61
C GLN A 515 -25.64 22.29 -20.64
N LEU A 516 -26.01 21.73 -19.49
CA LEU A 516 -26.63 20.39 -19.42
C LEU A 516 -28.03 20.32 -20.03
N SER A 517 -28.69 21.46 -20.25
CA SER A 517 -29.98 21.52 -20.98
C SER A 517 -29.83 21.29 -22.48
N ASP A 518 -28.63 21.51 -23.02
CA ASP A 518 -28.31 21.29 -24.43
C ASP A 518 -27.67 19.91 -24.63
N ASP A 519 -27.57 19.45 -25.87
CA ASP A 519 -26.78 18.26 -26.19
C ASP A 519 -25.27 18.56 -26.02
N PRO A 520 -24.47 17.59 -25.51
CA PRO A 520 -23.04 17.79 -25.39
C PRO A 520 -22.41 18.01 -26.77
N GLU A 521 -21.49 18.97 -26.86
CA GLU A 521 -20.68 19.13 -28.06
C GLU A 521 -19.81 17.90 -28.27
N LYS A 522 -19.71 17.46 -29.52
CA LYS A 522 -18.88 16.31 -29.87
C LYS A 522 -17.40 16.68 -29.70
N ARG A 523 -16.72 16.00 -28.78
CA ARG A 523 -15.25 16.14 -28.62
C ARG A 523 -14.53 15.77 -29.91
N SER A 524 -13.58 16.59 -30.31
CA SER A 524 -12.60 16.25 -31.34
C SER A 524 -11.78 15.02 -30.94
N PRO A 525 -11.16 14.29 -31.89
CA PRO A 525 -10.28 13.17 -31.57
C PRO A 525 -9.15 13.55 -30.59
N THR A 526 -8.60 14.76 -30.73
CA THR A 526 -7.56 15.27 -29.82
C THR A 526 -8.10 15.44 -28.41
N GLU A 527 -9.26 16.05 -28.22
CA GLU A 527 -9.86 16.22 -26.88
C GLU A 527 -10.24 14.88 -26.24
N GLN A 528 -10.71 13.90 -27.04
CA GLN A 528 -10.98 12.55 -26.53
C GLN A 528 -9.70 11.87 -26.06
N LEU A 529 -8.62 11.98 -26.83
CA LEU A 529 -7.32 11.40 -26.49
C LEU A 529 -6.75 12.05 -25.22
N THR A 530 -6.75 13.39 -25.16
CA THR A 530 -6.28 14.15 -24.00
C THR A 530 -7.07 13.78 -22.73
N LYS A 531 -8.40 13.67 -22.83
CA LYS A 531 -9.24 13.19 -21.72
C LYS A 531 -8.80 11.80 -21.24
N LEU A 532 -8.62 10.86 -22.15
CA LEU A 532 -8.19 9.50 -21.80
C LEU A 532 -6.78 9.49 -21.19
N TRP A 533 -5.88 10.30 -21.72
CA TRP A 533 -4.49 10.42 -21.27
C TRP A 533 -4.39 10.92 -19.81
N VAL A 534 -5.21 11.91 -19.46
CA VAL A 534 -5.37 12.44 -18.09
C VAL A 534 -6.06 11.42 -17.18
N GLN A 535 -7.21 10.87 -17.59
CA GLN A 535 -8.01 9.96 -16.76
C GLN A 535 -7.29 8.64 -16.45
N GLN A 536 -6.40 8.18 -17.32
CA GLN A 536 -5.56 7.01 -17.07
C GLN A 536 -4.20 7.38 -16.46
N GLN A 537 -3.96 8.67 -16.16
CA GLN A 537 -2.72 9.20 -15.60
C GLN A 537 -1.47 8.86 -16.43
N CYS A 538 -1.64 8.58 -17.72
CA CYS A 538 -0.56 8.17 -18.62
C CYS A 538 0.52 9.26 -18.73
N GLN A 539 0.15 10.53 -18.59
CA GLN A 539 1.06 11.67 -18.57
C GLN A 539 2.05 11.65 -17.40
N ALA A 540 1.85 10.82 -16.38
CA ALA A 540 2.81 10.72 -15.29
C ALA A 540 4.14 10.10 -15.73
N CYS A 541 4.09 9.21 -16.73
CA CYS A 541 5.28 8.51 -17.23
C CYS A 541 5.57 8.83 -18.69
N HIS A 542 4.54 9.02 -19.52
CA HIS A 542 4.71 9.31 -20.93
C HIS A 542 4.68 10.81 -21.21
N SER A 543 5.55 11.25 -22.12
CA SER A 543 5.41 12.56 -22.73
C SER A 543 4.65 12.50 -24.05
N ARG A 544 3.98 13.59 -24.41
CA ARG A 544 3.32 13.77 -25.71
C ARG A 544 3.32 15.25 -26.06
N ASP A 545 3.80 15.59 -27.26
CA ASP A 545 3.82 16.97 -27.77
C ASP A 545 4.49 17.98 -26.81
N GLY A 546 5.48 17.51 -26.04
CA GLY A 546 6.20 18.31 -25.04
C GLY A 546 5.54 18.41 -23.66
N LEU A 547 4.40 17.74 -23.47
CA LEU A 547 3.64 17.68 -22.22
C LEU A 547 3.80 16.32 -21.53
N GLY A 548 3.60 16.25 -20.22
CA GLY A 548 3.73 15.02 -19.42
C GLY A 548 5.18 14.54 -19.20
N GLY A 549 5.31 13.30 -18.73
CA GLY A 549 6.55 12.66 -18.31
C GLY A 549 6.83 12.78 -16.80
N PRO A 550 7.86 12.07 -16.30
CA PRO A 550 8.28 12.18 -14.91
C PRO A 550 8.73 13.60 -14.58
N GLU A 551 8.33 14.08 -13.40
CA GLU A 551 8.72 15.41 -12.88
C GLU A 551 10.25 15.52 -12.78
N PRO A 552 10.88 16.70 -12.98
CA PRO A 552 12.32 16.87 -12.81
C PRO A 552 12.92 16.30 -11.51
N SER A 553 12.16 16.33 -10.40
CA SER A 553 12.55 15.78 -9.10
C SER A 553 12.61 14.24 -9.08
N THR A 554 11.79 13.57 -9.90
CA THR A 554 11.73 12.10 -10.01
C THR A 554 12.48 11.55 -11.22
N ARG A 555 12.80 12.40 -12.21
CA ARG A 555 13.53 12.02 -13.43
C ARG A 555 14.87 11.31 -13.18
N PRO A 556 15.68 11.63 -12.15
CA PRO A 556 16.92 10.92 -11.87
C PRO A 556 16.76 9.43 -11.54
N PHE A 557 15.57 8.98 -11.14
CA PHE A 557 15.28 7.55 -10.93
C PHE A 557 15.02 6.79 -12.23
N PHE A 558 14.91 7.50 -13.36
CA PHE A 558 14.64 6.94 -14.67
C PHE A 558 15.82 7.04 -15.66
N THR A 559 17.04 7.17 -15.12
CA THR A 559 18.28 7.30 -15.89
C THR A 559 19.26 6.22 -15.45
N SER A 560 20.01 5.65 -16.41
CA SER A 560 21.11 4.73 -16.13
C SER A 560 22.15 5.39 -15.22
N VAL A 561 22.47 4.76 -14.08
CA VAL A 561 23.42 5.31 -13.10
C VAL A 561 24.82 4.72 -13.36
N GLY A 562 25.55 5.25 -14.35
CA GLY A 562 26.92 4.84 -14.69
C GLY A 562 27.21 4.77 -16.19
N GLU A 563 28.39 4.23 -16.57
CA GLU A 563 28.80 4.02 -17.98
C GLU A 563 28.25 2.72 -18.59
N VAL A 564 27.67 1.81 -17.79
CA VAL A 564 27.13 0.53 -18.24
C VAL A 564 25.65 0.46 -17.90
N ASP A 565 24.82 0.60 -18.92
CA ASP A 565 23.38 0.33 -18.88
C ASP A 565 23.19 -1.19 -18.71
N MET A 566 22.73 -1.60 -17.52
CA MET A 566 22.47 -3.01 -17.20
C MET A 566 20.97 -3.35 -17.16
N GLY A 567 20.10 -2.42 -17.55
CA GLY A 567 18.69 -2.69 -17.87
C GLY A 567 17.74 -2.89 -16.68
N ASP A 568 18.22 -2.80 -15.45
CA ASP A 568 17.40 -2.95 -14.23
C ASP A 568 16.93 -1.59 -13.65
N GLU A 569 17.37 -0.46 -14.22
CA GLU A 569 16.87 0.87 -13.87
C GLU A 569 15.47 1.14 -14.42
N GLY A 570 14.70 1.98 -13.71
CA GLY A 570 13.48 2.53 -14.29
C GLY A 570 13.82 3.23 -15.60
N SER A 571 13.10 2.91 -16.67
CA SER A 571 13.27 3.59 -17.95
C SER A 571 12.07 4.50 -18.18
N VAL A 572 12.32 5.73 -18.64
CA VAL A 572 11.23 6.59 -19.11
C VAL A 572 10.58 5.89 -20.31
N PRO A 573 9.28 5.57 -20.26
CA PRO A 573 8.63 4.94 -21.39
C PRO A 573 8.57 5.90 -22.59
N PRO A 574 8.43 5.39 -23.82
CA PRO A 574 8.54 6.21 -25.03
C PRO A 574 7.48 7.32 -25.08
N ALA A 575 7.78 8.39 -25.81
CA ALA A 575 6.79 9.43 -26.09
C ALA A 575 5.60 8.87 -26.89
N LEU A 576 4.39 9.33 -26.58
CA LEU A 576 3.15 8.91 -27.25
C LEU A 576 2.78 9.83 -28.42
N THR A 577 3.77 10.17 -29.25
CA THR A 577 3.58 11.05 -30.42
C THR A 577 3.24 10.30 -31.70
N GLY A 578 3.34 8.96 -31.71
CA GLY A 578 3.12 8.12 -32.88
C GLY A 578 4.43 7.69 -33.51
#